data_AF-A0A537U9V0-F1
#
_entry.id   AF-A0A537U9V0-F1
#
_cell.length_a   1.000
_cell.length_b   1.000
_cell.length_c   1.000
_cell.angle_alpha   90.00
_cell.angle_beta   90.00
_cell.angle_gamma   90.00
#
_symmetry.space_group_name_H-M   'P 1'
#
loop_
_entity.id
_entity.type
_entity.pdbx_description
1 polymer ?
#
loop_
_entity_poly.entity_id
_entity_poly.type
_entity_poly.pdbx_seq_one_letter_code
_entity_poly.pdbx_strand_id
1 'polypeptide(L)'
;GMAIFATEATRVTEHMFIVAAQAVAEQVTEENLSMGLIYPPQSHILNASLHVAERIATCIFDYGLARVPRPDDVGALVRARAYRPVYAE
;
A
#
# COMPACT_ATOMS: atom_id res chain seq x y z
N GLY A 1 0.10 7.71 0.68
CA GLY A 1 1.16 8.44 -0.05
C GLY A 1 1.66 7.64 -1.24
N MET A 2 2.44 6.58 -0.99
CA MET A 2 3.07 5.75 -2.03
C MET A 2 2.15 5.36 -3.20
N ALA A 3 0.95 4.84 -2.92
CA ALA A 3 -0.02 4.45 -3.96
C ALA A 3 -0.39 5.59 -4.91
N ILE A 4 -0.62 6.80 -4.36
CA ILE A 4 -1.00 7.99 -5.10
C ILE A 4 0.14 8.41 -6.02
N PHE A 5 1.38 8.40 -5.50
CA PHE A 5 2.58 8.69 -6.27
C PHE A 5 2.80 7.67 -7.40
N ALA A 6 2.68 6.38 -7.09
CA ALA A 6 2.96 5.31 -8.05
C ALA A 6 1.94 5.23 -9.19
N THR A 7 0.69 5.63 -8.95
CA THR A 7 -0.40 5.60 -9.94
C THR A 7 -0.66 6.97 -10.57
N GLU A 8 0.03 8.01 -10.11
CA GLU A 8 -0.23 9.41 -10.46
C GLU A 8 -1.71 9.79 -10.34
N ALA A 9 -2.35 9.35 -9.25
CA ALA A 9 -3.80 9.47 -9.09
C ALA A 9 -4.28 10.92 -9.21
N THR A 10 -5.38 11.10 -9.95
CA THR A 10 -6.01 12.42 -10.17
C THR A 10 -6.70 12.98 -8.93
N ARG A 11 -7.22 12.10 -8.08
CA ARG A 11 -7.97 12.46 -6.86
C ARG A 11 -7.89 11.35 -5.83
N VAL A 12 -7.90 11.74 -4.56
CA VAL A 12 -8.06 10.82 -3.42
C VAL A 12 -9.52 10.84 -2.99
N THR A 13 -10.14 9.66 -2.85
CA THR A 13 -11.53 9.51 -2.40
C THR A 13 -11.58 8.97 -0.97
N GLU A 14 -12.69 9.20 -0.27
CA GLU A 14 -12.91 8.65 1.09
C GLU A 14 -12.82 7.11 1.10
N HIS A 15 -13.28 6.47 0.02
CA HIS A 15 -13.20 5.03 -0.14
C HIS A 15 -11.75 4.51 -0.07
N MET A 16 -10.76 5.26 -0.58
CA MET A 16 -9.35 4.86 -0.49
C MET A 16 -8.85 4.80 0.96
N PHE A 17 -9.40 5.61 1.87
CA PHE A 17 -9.08 5.53 3.30
C PHE A 17 -9.68 4.29 3.94
N ILE A 18 -10.89 3.89 3.53
CA ILE A 18 -11.52 2.64 3.98
C ILE A 18 -10.68 1.44 3.52
N VAL A 19 -10.28 1.43 2.24
CA VAL A 19 -9.38 0.41 1.68
C VAL A 19 -8.06 0.37 2.43
N ALA A 20 -7.49 1.54 2.78
CA ALA A 20 -6.26 1.61 3.56
C ALA A 20 -6.42 0.99 4.95
N ALA A 21 -7.51 1.32 5.66
CA ALA A 21 -7.78 0.78 7.00
C ALA A 21 -7.97 -0.75 6.97
N GLN A 22 -8.71 -1.26 5.98
CA GLN A 22 -8.87 -2.69 5.75
C GLN A 22 -7.52 -3.36 5.46
N ALA A 23 -6.71 -2.78 4.57
CA ALA A 23 -5.40 -3.32 4.23
C ALA A 23 -4.43 -3.32 5.43
N VAL A 24 -4.51 -2.36 6.35
CA VAL A 24 -3.73 -2.40 7.59
C VAL A 24 -4.21 -3.51 8.51
N ALA A 25 -5.52 -3.70 8.64
CA ALA A 25 -6.10 -4.77 9.46
C ALA A 25 -5.71 -6.15 8.93
N GLU A 26 -5.63 -6.33 7.61
CA GLU A 26 -5.14 -7.56 6.95
C GLU A 26 -3.69 -7.91 7.35
N GLN A 27 -2.90 -6.96 7.86
CA GLN A 27 -1.52 -7.19 8.31
C GLN A 27 -1.40 -7.54 9.80
N VAL A 28 -2.52 -7.60 10.52
CA VAL A 28 -2.56 -8.01 11.93
C VAL A 28 -2.87 -9.51 11.99
N THR A 29 -1.91 -10.31 12.45
CA THR A 29 -2.09 -11.76 12.61
C THR A 29 -2.80 -12.13 13.91
N GLU A 30 -3.25 -13.37 14.03
CA GLU A 30 -3.85 -13.87 15.28
C GLU A 30 -2.84 -13.80 16.44
N GLU A 31 -1.56 -14.04 16.18
CA GLU A 31 -0.50 -13.92 17.18
C GLU A 31 -0.40 -12.47 17.68
N ASN A 32 -0.46 -11.48 16.79
CA ASN A 32 -0.46 -10.06 17.16
C ASN A 32 -1.64 -9.76 18.09
N LEU A 33 -2.85 -10.21 17.72
CA LEU A 33 -4.06 -10.03 18.54
C LEU A 33 -3.94 -10.73 19.90
N SER A 34 -3.37 -11.94 19.94
CA SER A 34 -3.16 -12.71 21.17
C SER A 34 -2.21 -12.00 22.15
N MET A 35 -1.29 -11.20 21.62
CA MET A 35 -0.37 -10.36 22.39
C MET A 35 -0.97 -8.97 22.71
N GLY A 36 -2.24 -8.72 22.36
CA GLY A 36 -2.93 -7.46 22.59
C GLY A 36 -2.59 -6.35 21.58
N LEU A 37 -1.91 -6.67 20.47
CA LEU A 37 -1.59 -5.72 19.41
C LEU A 37 -2.78 -5.55 18.46
N ILE A 38 -3.29 -4.31 18.35
CA ILE A 38 -4.33 -3.94 17.39
C ILE A 38 -3.78 -3.40 16.06
N TYR A 39 -2.45 -3.31 15.95
CA TYR A 39 -1.72 -2.87 14.76
C TYR A 39 -0.56 -3.84 14.48
N PRO A 40 -0.08 -3.93 13.22
CA PRO A 40 1.09 -4.73 12.91
C PRO A 40 2.32 -4.19 13.68
N PRO A 41 3.26 -5.06 14.07
CA PRO A 41 4.51 -4.66 14.70
C PRO A 41 5.26 -3.62 13.87
N GLN A 42 5.88 -2.64 14.54
CA GLN A 42 6.67 -1.60 13.86
C GLN A 42 7.81 -2.17 13.01
N SER A 43 8.39 -3.31 13.41
CA SER A 43 9.41 -4.02 12.61
C SER A 43 8.91 -4.40 11.22
N HIS A 44 7.60 -4.54 11.02
CA HIS A 44 6.97 -4.91 9.75
C HIS A 44 6.41 -3.71 8.98
N ILE A 45 6.67 -2.47 9.44
CA ILE A 45 6.06 -1.26 8.88
C ILE A 45 6.27 -1.10 7.38
N LEU A 46 7.43 -1.50 6.84
CA LEU A 46 7.71 -1.40 5.41
C LEU A 46 6.81 -2.35 4.61
N ASN A 47 6.73 -3.62 5.02
CA ASN A 47 5.89 -4.62 4.35
C ASN A 47 4.41 -4.24 4.44
N ALA A 48 3.95 -3.82 5.63
CA ALA A 48 2.59 -3.35 5.81
C ALA A 48 2.29 -2.13 4.93
N SER A 49 3.21 -1.16 4.85
CA SER A 49 3.05 0.04 4.01
C SER A 49 3.00 -0.30 2.53
N LEU A 50 3.82 -1.25 2.07
CA LEU A 50 3.80 -1.72 0.68
C LEU A 50 2.50 -2.44 0.35
N HIS A 51 2.01 -3.31 1.24
CA HIS A 51 0.72 -3.99 1.10
C HIS A 51 -0.43 -2.98 1.00
N VAL A 52 -0.50 -2.03 1.93
CA VAL A 52 -1.50 -0.96 1.91
C VAL A 52 -1.41 -0.15 0.62
N ALA A 53 -0.20 0.18 0.17
CA ALA A 53 -0.02 0.92 -1.08
C ALA A 53 -0.48 0.12 -2.31
N GLU A 54 -0.24 -1.19 -2.35
CA GLU A 54 -0.70 -2.07 -3.43
C GLU A 54 -2.24 -2.15 -3.48
N ARG A 55 -2.90 -2.29 -2.33
CA ARG A 55 -4.37 -2.33 -2.24
C ARG A 55 -5.01 -1.01 -2.70
N ILE A 56 -4.47 0.12 -2.25
CA ILE A 56 -4.95 1.44 -2.68
C ILE A 56 -4.64 1.69 -4.16
N ALA A 57 -3.47 1.30 -4.66
CA ALA A 57 -3.11 1.45 -6.07
C ALA A 57 -4.06 0.65 -6.98
N THR A 58 -4.39 -0.57 -6.58
CA THR A 58 -5.39 -1.41 -7.27
C THR A 58 -6.74 -0.70 -7.31
N CYS A 59 -7.20 -0.18 -6.17
CA CYS A 59 -8.42 0.63 -6.09
C CYS A 59 -8.36 1.86 -7.01
N ILE A 60 -7.22 2.58 -7.09
CA ILE A 60 -7.08 3.74 -7.98
C ILE A 60 -7.25 3.33 -9.46
N PHE A 61 -6.67 2.18 -9.86
CA PHE A 61 -6.85 1.65 -11.22
C PHE A 61 -8.28 1.21 -11.49
N ASP A 62 -8.92 0.51 -10.56
CA ASP A 62 -10.30 0.02 -10.72
C ASP A 62 -11.31 1.16 -10.88
N TYR A 63 -11.07 2.29 -10.23
CA TYR A 63 -11.92 3.48 -10.33
C TYR A 63 -11.54 4.42 -11.49
N GLY A 64 -10.56 4.04 -12.32
CA GLY A 64 -10.13 4.85 -13.47
C GLY A 64 -9.49 6.20 -13.08
N LEU A 65 -8.91 6.28 -11.88
CA LEU A 65 -8.34 7.53 -11.35
C LEU A 65 -6.83 7.65 -11.58
N ALA A 66 -6.17 6.57 -12.04
CA ALA A 66 -4.75 6.55 -12.39
C ALA A 66 -4.48 7.32 -13.69
N ARG A 67 -3.31 7.97 -13.79
CA ARG A 67 -2.84 8.60 -15.03
C ARG A 67 -1.75 7.80 -15.75
N VAL A 68 -1.24 6.75 -15.10
CA VAL A 68 -0.34 5.77 -15.71
C VAL A 68 -1.13 4.56 -16.24
N PRO A 69 -0.62 3.83 -17.25
CA PRO A 69 -1.25 2.58 -17.68
C PRO A 69 -1.25 1.56 -16.55
N ARG A 70 -2.32 0.75 -16.46
CA ARG A 70 -2.41 -0.34 -15.48
C ARG A 70 -1.40 -1.43 -15.86
N PRO A 71 -0.43 -1.75 -14.98
CA PRO A 71 0.46 -2.87 -15.20
C PRO A 71 -0.25 -4.20 -14.88
N ASP A 72 0.31 -5.30 -15.37
CA ASP A 72 -0.16 -6.65 -14.99
C ASP A 72 0.06 -6.93 -13.50
N ASP A 73 1.14 -6.40 -12.93
CA ASP A 73 1.47 -6.49 -11.50
C ASP A 73 1.54 -5.11 -10.85
N VAL A 74 0.48 -4.74 -10.13
CA VAL A 74 0.38 -3.48 -9.37
C VAL A 74 1.34 -3.46 -8.19
N GLY A 75 1.61 -4.61 -7.57
CA GLY A 75 2.56 -4.72 -6.46
C GLY A 75 3.99 -4.44 -6.92
N ALA A 76 4.39 -4.99 -8.07
CA ALA A 76 5.69 -4.71 -8.67
C ALA A 76 5.87 -3.22 -8.97
N LEU A 77 4.83 -2.54 -9.49
CA LEU A 77 4.84 -1.10 -9.74
C LEU A 77 5.10 -0.28 -8.47
N VAL A 78 4.47 -0.67 -7.35
CA VAL A 78 4.64 -0.03 -6.05
C VAL A 78 6.05 -0.29 -5.50
N ARG A 79 6.52 -1.54 -5.52
CA ARG A 79 7.85 -1.93 -5.02
C ARG A 79 8.97 -1.26 -5.82
N ALA A 80 8.83 -1.15 -7.14
CA ALA A 80 9.80 -0.51 -8.01
C ALA A 80 9.98 0.99 -7.72
N ARG A 81 8.98 1.65 -7.13
CA ARG A 81 9.04 3.06 -6.72
C ARG A 81 9.38 3.27 -5.25
N ALA A 82 9.52 2.18 -4.48
CA ALA A 82 9.94 2.27 -3.09
C ALA A 82 11.41 2.67 -3.00
N TYR A 83 11.71 3.62 -2.12
CA TYR A 83 13.09 4.03 -1.87
C TYR A 83 13.90 2.86 -1.29
N ARG A 84 15.11 2.67 -1.81
CA ARG A 84 16.08 1.70 -1.29
C ARG A 84 17.24 2.47 -0.65
N PRO A 85 17.47 2.33 0.67
CA PRO A 85 18.54 3.01 1.39
C PRO A 85 19.89 2.32 1.19
N VAL A 86 20.26 2.08 -0.07
CA VAL A 86 21.54 1.48 -0.44
C VAL A 86 22.32 2.53 -1.22
N TYR A 87 23.59 2.75 -0.88
CA TYR A 87 24.44 3.66 -1.63
C TYR A 87 24.58 3.19 -3.08
N ALA A 88 24.55 4.14 -4.02
CA ALA A 88 24.90 3.86 -5.40
C ALA A 88 26.42 3.58 -5.46
N GLU A 89 26.79 2.54 -6.22
CA GLU A 89 28.19 2.29 -6.58
C GLU A 89 28.75 3.40 -7.48
#